data_AF-Q6EAZ5-F1
#
_entry.id   AF-Q6EAZ5-F1
#
_cell.length_a   1.000
_cell.length_b   1.000
_cell.length_c   1.000
_cell.angle_alpha   90.00
_cell.angle_beta   90.00
_cell.angle_gamma   90.00
#
_symmetry.space_group_name_H-M   'P 1'
#
loop_
_entity.id
_entity.type
_entity.pdbx_description
1 polymer ?
#
loop_
_entity_poly.entity_id
_entity_poly.type
_entity_poly.pdbx_seq_one_letter_code
_entity_poly.pdbx_strand_id
1 'polypeptide(L)'
;KWCKKIDEMLKQTPENNAIDRFKQDNDLENLARLAFDIKNKSEMYKDKCPLCGQNILGVKLWEKLEKHFNEEYKQFIERLGKAKIFFEISITELGNYTKWLNEYFIKTKLLIDDDIDKKRQEYLLFIEESVKEINNIINHIELKKQNPNKNDIDIDCDLNLFQRILNDDIQNLIKQHNRKQQTYLKDIDENIEKIKKHFIAKEKDNVALYNGLINFYNKIKEKINCVLEKRNKHIVDIDAKLKEMDQSFQNLNKDMEEWFFNDICFEKIGDTYYKIQRLNFNNKWFDCDKGLSEGEKTIVSIIYFTNHFLSKIKEIKECPLVFLDDPINSLDNSNRDKIINYISSKLLKQNRGQFFIATHIDEVCDKFNKKNSDTQSIFEIKKYANQSEIEKLAGFKLNNDFKTTHLRLCEYLKFGKYEDAFDISGDVRFILEKICNIFFKNTENFTDCYDKLLSKFDIIKKYTANDIQDLNHGKNTINSDEIIEKVRFVVEIIDKIRNYSCGKL
;
A
#
# COMPACT_ATOMS: atom_id res chain seq x y z
N LYS A 1 -41.31 73.05 -30.64
CA LYS A 1 -42.06 74.18 -30.03
C LYS A 1 -41.49 75.55 -30.42
N TRP A 2 -40.17 75.74 -30.47
CA TRP A 2 -39.55 77.02 -30.81
C TRP A 2 -39.65 77.42 -32.30
N CYS A 3 -39.37 76.54 -33.27
CA CYS A 3 -39.58 76.87 -34.69
C CYS A 3 -41.02 77.28 -35.00
N LYS A 4 -42.05 76.59 -34.46
CA LYS A 4 -43.44 77.01 -34.65
C LYS A 4 -43.70 78.42 -34.14
N LYS A 5 -43.15 78.78 -32.99
CA LYS A 5 -43.24 80.16 -32.45
C LYS A 5 -42.48 81.18 -33.29
N ILE A 6 -41.35 80.80 -33.88
CA ILE A 6 -40.58 81.67 -34.77
C ILE A 6 -41.30 81.85 -36.11
N ASP A 7 -41.79 80.77 -36.70
CA ASP A 7 -42.59 80.79 -37.93
C ASP A 7 -43.85 81.66 -37.76
N GLU A 8 -44.59 81.45 -36.66
CA GLU A 8 -45.71 82.32 -36.27
C GLU A 8 -45.28 83.80 -36.13
N MET A 9 -44.12 84.06 -35.55
CA MET A 9 -43.59 85.42 -35.37
C MET A 9 -43.11 86.05 -36.69
N LEU A 10 -42.64 85.27 -37.66
CA LEU A 10 -42.23 85.78 -38.98
C LEU A 10 -43.42 86.04 -39.90
N LYS A 11 -44.55 85.37 -39.66
CA LYS A 11 -45.83 85.63 -40.34
C LYS A 11 -46.61 86.79 -39.72
N GLN A 12 -46.29 87.19 -38.48
CA GLN A 12 -46.87 88.38 -37.84
C GLN A 12 -46.46 89.67 -38.56
N THR A 13 -47.38 90.62 -38.64
CA THR A 13 -47.12 92.01 -39.06
C THR A 13 -47.55 92.94 -37.93
N PRO A 14 -46.83 94.04 -37.68
CA PRO A 14 -47.28 95.06 -36.73
C PRO A 14 -48.70 95.56 -37.07
N GLU A 15 -49.63 95.55 -36.13
CA GLU A 15 -51.00 96.04 -36.35
C GLU A 15 -51.06 97.57 -36.18
N ASN A 16 -51.13 98.31 -37.29
CA ASN A 16 -52.09 99.41 -37.54
C ASN A 16 -51.57 100.41 -38.58
N ASN A 17 -52.43 100.71 -39.57
CA ASN A 17 -52.21 101.69 -40.63
C ASN A 17 -50.96 101.49 -41.48
N ALA A 18 -50.60 100.22 -41.74
CA ALA A 18 -49.52 99.89 -42.66
C ALA A 18 -49.72 100.63 -43.98
N ILE A 19 -48.80 101.54 -44.34
CA ILE A 19 -48.87 102.22 -45.63
C ILE A 19 -48.72 101.13 -46.70
N ASP A 20 -49.76 100.82 -47.48
CA ASP A 20 -49.77 99.66 -48.38
C ASP A 20 -48.61 99.66 -49.39
N ARG A 21 -48.09 100.85 -49.74
CA ARG A 21 -46.89 100.99 -50.58
C ARG A 21 -45.64 100.40 -49.93
N PHE A 22 -45.51 100.44 -48.60
CA PHE A 22 -44.37 99.86 -47.88
C PHE A 22 -44.39 98.34 -47.87
N LYS A 23 -45.55 97.71 -48.12
CA LYS A 23 -45.63 96.25 -48.32
C LYS A 23 -45.01 95.81 -49.64
N GLN A 24 -44.95 96.71 -50.63
CA GLN A 24 -44.49 96.41 -52.00
C GLN A 24 -43.12 97.01 -52.32
N ASP A 25 -42.70 98.06 -51.59
CA ASP A 25 -41.46 98.79 -51.79
C ASP A 25 -40.70 98.98 -50.47
N ASN A 26 -39.72 98.10 -50.25
CA ASN A 26 -38.91 98.08 -49.04
C ASN A 26 -37.91 99.24 -48.98
N ASP A 27 -37.39 99.69 -50.12
CA ASP A 27 -36.46 100.82 -50.15
C ASP A 27 -37.17 102.10 -49.72
N LEU A 28 -38.43 102.25 -50.13
CA LEU A 28 -39.30 103.32 -49.70
C LEU A 28 -39.63 103.25 -48.21
N GLU A 29 -39.93 102.06 -47.66
CA GLU A 29 -40.17 101.88 -46.22
C GLU A 29 -38.90 102.21 -45.41
N ASN A 30 -37.74 101.75 -45.86
CA ASN A 30 -36.46 102.01 -45.18
C ASN A 30 -36.09 103.49 -45.20
N LEU A 31 -36.31 104.18 -46.32
CA LEU A 31 -36.11 105.61 -46.44
C LEU A 31 -37.07 106.38 -45.52
N ALA A 32 -38.34 105.98 -45.47
CA ALA A 32 -39.35 106.57 -44.59
C ALA A 32 -39.02 106.34 -43.11
N ARG A 33 -38.54 105.15 -42.75
CA ARG A 33 -38.07 104.79 -41.40
C ARG A 33 -36.87 105.63 -40.99
N LEU A 34 -35.88 105.77 -41.87
CA LEU A 34 -34.70 106.60 -41.61
C LEU A 34 -35.10 108.06 -41.38
N ALA A 35 -35.97 108.61 -42.23
CA ALA A 35 -36.49 109.96 -42.07
C ALA A 35 -37.27 110.12 -40.75
N PHE A 36 -38.10 109.14 -40.40
CA PHE A 36 -38.86 109.13 -39.15
C PHE A 36 -37.96 109.09 -37.91
N ASP A 37 -36.93 108.25 -37.93
CA ASP A 37 -35.96 108.12 -36.84
C ASP A 37 -35.13 109.40 -36.67
N ILE A 38 -34.72 110.04 -37.77
CA ILE A 38 -33.98 111.33 -37.72
C ILE A 38 -34.86 112.43 -37.12
N LYS A 39 -36.13 112.52 -37.53
CA LYS A 39 -37.10 113.46 -36.95
C LYS A 39 -37.22 113.28 -35.44
N ASN A 40 -37.36 112.05 -34.97
CA ASN A 40 -37.59 111.78 -33.56
C ASN A 40 -36.33 111.93 -32.69
N LYS A 41 -35.13 111.84 -33.27
CA LYS A 41 -33.85 111.99 -32.55
C LYS A 41 -33.34 113.43 -32.51
N SER A 42 -33.77 114.30 -33.43
CA SER A 42 -33.22 115.64 -33.59
C SER A 42 -34.28 116.73 -33.48
N GLU A 43 -34.10 117.63 -32.52
CA GLU A 43 -35.02 118.74 -32.26
C GLU A 43 -35.12 119.73 -33.44
N MET A 44 -34.10 119.78 -34.29
CA MET A 44 -34.05 120.60 -35.51
C MET A 44 -35.13 120.21 -36.54
N TYR A 45 -35.58 118.95 -36.54
CA TYR A 45 -36.52 118.41 -37.51
C TYR A 45 -37.92 118.14 -36.91
N LYS A 46 -38.21 118.68 -35.72
CA LYS A 46 -39.50 118.48 -35.03
C LYS A 46 -40.71 118.85 -35.92
N ASP A 47 -40.60 119.99 -36.61
CA ASP A 47 -41.63 120.54 -37.50
C ASP A 47 -41.18 120.57 -38.97
N LYS A 48 -40.06 119.92 -39.31
CA LYS A 48 -39.49 119.91 -40.68
C LYS A 48 -39.14 118.49 -41.15
N CYS A 49 -39.32 118.22 -42.43
CA CYS A 49 -38.93 116.97 -43.04
C CYS A 49 -37.40 116.87 -43.09
N PRO A 50 -36.78 115.81 -42.54
CA PRO A 50 -35.33 115.66 -42.55
C PRO A 50 -34.73 115.35 -43.93
N LEU A 51 -35.55 115.00 -44.93
CA LEU A 51 -35.09 114.72 -46.30
C LEU A 51 -35.14 115.95 -47.21
N CYS A 52 -36.17 116.79 -47.10
CA CYS A 52 -36.41 117.92 -48.02
C CYS A 52 -36.50 119.29 -47.33
N GLY A 53 -36.43 119.36 -45.99
CA GLY A 53 -36.45 120.61 -45.22
C GLY A 53 -37.80 121.34 -45.16
N GLN A 54 -38.84 120.82 -45.82
CA GLN A 54 -40.18 121.42 -45.82
C GLN A 54 -40.91 121.25 -44.48
N ASN A 55 -41.83 122.16 -44.15
CA ASN A 55 -42.67 122.04 -42.96
C ASN A 55 -43.63 120.83 -43.08
N ILE A 56 -43.74 120.05 -42.00
CA ILE A 56 -44.52 118.79 -41.98
C ILE A 56 -45.81 118.89 -41.14
N LEU A 57 -46.04 120.01 -40.47
CA LEU A 57 -47.26 120.23 -39.68
C LEU A 57 -48.51 120.17 -40.57
N GLY A 58 -49.47 119.32 -40.19
CA GLY A 58 -50.71 119.10 -40.93
C GLY A 58 -50.57 118.25 -42.21
N VAL A 59 -49.39 117.69 -42.48
CA VAL A 59 -49.19 116.81 -43.63
C VAL A 59 -49.67 115.39 -43.29
N LYS A 60 -50.77 114.98 -43.93
CA LYS A 60 -51.38 113.63 -43.76
C LYS A 60 -50.40 112.46 -43.90
N LEU A 61 -49.32 112.62 -44.67
CA LEU A 61 -48.29 111.58 -44.81
C LEU A 61 -47.54 111.35 -43.50
N TRP A 62 -47.16 112.40 -42.77
CA TRP A 62 -46.42 112.27 -41.51
C TRP A 62 -47.29 111.72 -40.38
N GLU A 63 -48.58 112.07 -40.34
CA GLU A 63 -49.55 111.43 -39.44
C GLU A 63 -49.68 109.91 -39.71
N LYS A 64 -49.62 109.51 -40.99
CA LYS A 64 -49.61 108.09 -41.37
C LYS A 64 -48.30 107.39 -40.98
N LEU A 65 -47.16 108.06 -41.10
CA LEU A 65 -45.85 107.55 -40.66
C LEU A 65 -45.78 107.38 -39.14
N GLU A 66 -46.31 108.33 -38.37
CA GLU A 66 -46.41 108.25 -36.90
C GLU A 66 -47.30 107.09 -36.43
N LYS A 67 -48.38 106.81 -37.18
CA LYS A 67 -49.23 105.64 -36.92
C LYS A 67 -48.57 104.32 -37.35
N HIS A 68 -47.81 104.33 -38.45
CA HIS A 68 -47.13 103.15 -39.00
C HIS A 68 -45.94 102.70 -38.12
N PHE A 69 -45.10 103.65 -37.66
CA PHE A 69 -43.95 103.39 -36.80
C PHE A 69 -44.28 103.60 -35.30
N ASN A 70 -45.39 103.00 -34.87
CA ASN A 70 -45.88 103.08 -33.49
C ASN A 70 -45.04 102.21 -32.52
N GLU A 71 -45.46 102.17 -31.25
CA GLU A 71 -44.78 101.39 -30.21
C GLU A 71 -44.83 99.87 -30.46
N GLU A 72 -45.91 99.36 -31.07
CA GLU A 72 -46.03 97.94 -31.42
C GLU A 72 -45.03 97.53 -32.50
N TYR A 73 -44.80 98.39 -33.50
CA TYR A 73 -43.75 98.18 -34.50
C TYR A 73 -42.37 98.09 -33.83
N LYS A 74 -42.06 98.99 -32.89
CA LYS A 74 -40.78 98.95 -32.16
C LYS A 74 -40.62 97.68 -31.33
N GLN A 75 -41.67 97.31 -30.59
CA GLN A 75 -41.69 96.08 -29.79
C GLN A 75 -41.55 94.82 -30.66
N PHE A 76 -42.13 94.80 -31.85
CA PHE A 76 -41.97 93.70 -32.80
C PHE A 76 -40.51 93.56 -33.27
N ILE A 77 -39.87 94.67 -33.66
CA ILE A 77 -38.45 94.68 -34.04
C ILE A 77 -37.55 94.25 -32.86
N GLU A 78 -37.86 94.69 -31.65
CA GLU A 78 -37.11 94.30 -30.45
C GLU A 78 -37.26 92.80 -30.16
N ARG A 79 -38.47 92.24 -30.32
CA ARG A 79 -38.72 90.80 -30.19
C ARG A 79 -37.93 89.98 -31.20
N LEU A 80 -37.86 90.42 -32.46
CA LEU A 80 -37.01 89.80 -33.48
C LEU A 80 -35.53 89.87 -33.08
N GLY A 81 -35.08 91.00 -32.54
CA GLY A 81 -33.71 91.17 -32.03
C GLY A 81 -33.38 90.22 -30.89
N LYS A 82 -34.27 90.07 -29.91
CA LYS A 82 -34.11 89.12 -28.80
C LYS A 82 -34.06 87.67 -29.29
N ALA A 83 -34.89 87.31 -30.26
CA ALA A 83 -34.89 85.98 -30.86
C ALA A 83 -33.58 85.69 -31.60
N LYS A 84 -33.05 86.67 -32.36
CA LYS A 84 -31.74 86.55 -33.01
C LYS A 84 -30.63 86.29 -31.99
N ILE A 85 -30.56 87.09 -30.92
CA ILE A 85 -29.55 86.94 -29.87
C ILE A 85 -29.60 85.54 -29.24
N PHE A 86 -30.80 85.00 -28.99
CA PHE A 86 -30.96 83.65 -28.48
C PHE A 86 -30.31 82.58 -29.39
N PHE A 87 -30.51 82.71 -30.70
CA PHE A 87 -29.94 81.79 -31.68
C PHE A 87 -28.42 81.95 -31.84
N GLU A 88 -27.90 83.18 -31.77
CA GLU A 88 -26.46 83.45 -31.76
C GLU A 88 -25.76 82.85 -30.53
N ILE A 89 -26.39 82.96 -29.35
CA ILE A 89 -25.91 82.29 -28.13
C ILE A 89 -25.95 80.77 -28.32
N SER A 90 -27.00 80.23 -28.93
CA SER A 90 -27.13 78.79 -29.17
C SER A 90 -26.01 78.24 -30.07
N ILE A 91 -25.60 78.98 -31.11
CA ILE A 91 -24.43 78.62 -31.94
C ILE A 91 -23.15 78.61 -31.09
N THR A 92 -22.99 79.59 -30.20
CA THR A 92 -21.81 79.67 -29.32
C THR A 92 -21.74 78.46 -28.38
N GLU A 93 -22.87 78.06 -27.78
CA GLU A 93 -22.96 76.87 -26.93
C GLU A 93 -22.65 75.57 -27.70
N LEU A 94 -23.16 75.42 -28.92
CA LEU A 94 -22.82 74.28 -29.79
C LEU A 94 -21.33 74.24 -30.15
N GLY A 95 -20.71 75.41 -30.35
CA GLY A 95 -19.27 75.53 -30.56
C GLY A 95 -18.46 75.12 -29.33
N ASN A 96 -18.89 75.51 -28.13
CA ASN A 96 -18.28 75.08 -26.87
C ASN A 96 -18.42 73.56 -26.67
N TYR A 97 -19.60 73.01 -26.97
CA TYR A 97 -19.83 71.57 -26.90
C TYR A 97 -18.97 70.78 -27.90
N THR A 98 -18.78 71.30 -29.12
CA THR A 98 -17.86 70.75 -30.13
C THR A 98 -16.43 70.68 -29.62
N LYS A 99 -15.93 71.75 -28.98
CA LYS A 99 -14.60 71.77 -28.37
C LYS A 99 -14.49 70.71 -27.27
N TRP A 100 -15.49 70.66 -26.38
CA TRP A 100 -15.54 69.66 -25.32
C TRP A 100 -15.52 68.22 -25.86
N LEU A 101 -16.33 67.92 -26.89
CA LEU A 101 -16.33 66.61 -27.55
C LEU A 101 -14.95 66.24 -28.09
N ASN A 102 -14.28 67.16 -28.79
CA ASN A 102 -12.95 66.90 -29.35
C ASN A 102 -11.87 66.73 -28.28
N GLU A 103 -11.95 67.49 -27.20
CA GLU A 103 -10.93 67.44 -26.13
C GLU A 103 -11.05 66.22 -25.23
N TYR A 104 -12.29 65.81 -24.91
CA TYR A 104 -12.55 64.86 -23.83
C TYR A 104 -13.13 63.53 -24.31
N PHE A 105 -13.94 63.51 -25.38
CA PHE A 105 -14.70 62.31 -25.75
C PHE A 105 -13.79 61.16 -26.23
N ILE A 106 -12.76 61.45 -27.02
CA ILE A 106 -11.75 60.46 -27.46
C ILE A 106 -10.85 60.03 -26.29
N LYS A 107 -10.57 60.94 -25.35
CA LYS A 107 -9.73 60.65 -24.18
C LYS A 107 -10.46 59.81 -23.12
N THR A 108 -11.72 59.47 -23.36
CA THR A 108 -12.47 58.63 -22.45
C THR A 108 -11.85 57.24 -22.40
N LYS A 109 -11.58 56.75 -21.18
CA LYS A 109 -11.12 55.37 -20.94
C LYS A 109 -12.31 54.43 -20.72
N LEU A 110 -13.43 54.70 -21.37
CA LEU A 110 -14.62 53.88 -21.20
C LEU A 110 -14.34 52.48 -21.77
N LEU A 111 -14.47 51.48 -20.93
CA LEU A 111 -14.56 50.07 -21.31
C LEU A 111 -15.90 49.82 -21.99
N ILE A 112 -15.97 49.97 -23.31
CA ILE A 112 -17.16 49.78 -24.16
C ILE A 112 -16.75 49.13 -25.49
N ASP A 113 -17.68 48.47 -26.18
CA ASP A 113 -17.42 47.81 -27.47
C ASP A 113 -17.60 48.75 -28.67
N ASP A 114 -18.17 49.93 -28.44
CA ASP A 114 -18.47 50.89 -29.50
C ASP A 114 -17.24 51.72 -29.90
N ASP A 115 -17.15 52.03 -31.19
CA ASP A 115 -16.18 52.99 -31.70
C ASP A 115 -16.56 54.41 -31.27
N ILE A 116 -15.86 54.89 -30.23
CA ILE A 116 -16.05 56.23 -29.66
C ILE A 116 -15.74 57.33 -30.65
N ASP A 117 -14.78 57.13 -31.56
CA ASP A 117 -14.47 58.16 -32.55
C ASP A 117 -15.57 58.25 -33.60
N LYS A 118 -16.12 57.11 -34.03
CA LYS A 118 -17.28 57.09 -34.92
C LYS A 118 -18.47 57.83 -34.32
N LYS A 119 -18.81 57.57 -33.05
CA LYS A 119 -19.89 58.30 -32.37
C LYS A 119 -19.60 59.79 -32.23
N ARG A 120 -18.35 60.18 -31.94
CA ARG A 120 -17.95 61.59 -31.95
C ARG A 120 -18.20 62.23 -33.31
N GLN A 121 -17.82 61.57 -34.40
CA GLN A 121 -18.02 62.07 -35.76
C GLN A 121 -19.52 62.25 -36.07
N GLU A 122 -20.37 61.31 -35.66
CA GLU A 122 -21.83 61.42 -35.79
C GLU A 122 -22.37 62.67 -35.06
N TYR A 123 -21.94 62.91 -33.81
CA TYR A 123 -22.33 64.12 -33.07
C TYR A 123 -21.84 65.41 -33.75
N LEU A 124 -20.62 65.42 -34.27
CA LEU A 124 -20.09 66.59 -34.98
C LEU A 124 -20.89 66.92 -36.24
N LEU A 125 -21.29 65.90 -37.00
CA LEU A 125 -22.16 66.07 -38.16
C LEU A 125 -23.52 66.66 -37.75
N PHE A 126 -24.15 66.14 -36.69
CA PHE A 126 -25.43 66.68 -36.20
C PHE A 126 -25.30 68.13 -35.71
N ILE A 127 -24.19 68.48 -35.06
CA ILE A 127 -23.93 69.86 -34.63
C ILE A 127 -23.75 70.78 -35.84
N GLU A 128 -22.99 70.34 -36.86
CA GLU A 128 -22.79 71.13 -38.08
C GLU A 128 -24.12 71.39 -38.81
N GLU A 129 -24.95 70.36 -38.96
CA GLU A 129 -26.30 70.48 -39.53
C GLU A 129 -27.18 71.43 -38.69
N SER A 130 -27.14 71.30 -37.37
CA SER A 130 -27.90 72.17 -36.46
C SER A 130 -27.46 73.64 -36.56
N VAL A 131 -26.16 73.90 -36.69
CA VAL A 131 -25.62 75.27 -36.88
C VAL A 131 -26.08 75.85 -38.21
N LYS A 132 -26.12 75.05 -39.29
CA LYS A 132 -26.66 75.50 -40.59
C LYS A 132 -28.13 75.91 -40.48
N GLU A 133 -28.95 75.12 -39.80
CA GLU A 133 -30.35 75.44 -39.54
C GLU A 133 -30.54 76.70 -38.68
N ILE A 134 -29.73 76.88 -37.62
CA ILE A 134 -29.81 78.11 -36.81
C ILE A 134 -29.42 79.33 -37.64
N ASN A 135 -28.37 79.25 -38.45
CA ASN A 135 -28.00 80.34 -39.34
C ASN A 135 -29.11 80.66 -40.36
N ASN A 136 -29.79 79.63 -40.87
CA ASN A 136 -30.97 79.82 -41.72
C ASN A 136 -32.06 80.62 -40.99
N ILE A 137 -32.35 80.29 -39.74
CA ILE A 137 -33.31 81.02 -38.91
C ILE A 137 -32.86 82.47 -38.67
N ILE A 138 -31.60 82.70 -38.32
CA ILE A 138 -31.05 84.05 -38.11
C ILE A 138 -31.20 84.90 -39.39
N ASN A 139 -30.89 84.33 -40.55
CA ASN A 139 -31.02 85.03 -41.84
C ASN A 139 -32.48 85.42 -42.11
N HIS A 140 -33.44 84.53 -41.86
CA HIS A 140 -34.87 84.83 -42.03
C HIS A 140 -35.37 85.88 -41.02
N ILE A 141 -34.86 85.87 -39.78
CA ILE A 141 -35.15 86.93 -38.79
C ILE A 141 -34.59 88.28 -39.28
N GLU A 142 -33.39 88.32 -39.85
CA GLU A 142 -32.83 89.55 -40.41
C GLU A 142 -33.59 90.04 -41.64
N LEU A 143 -33.99 89.14 -42.55
CA LEU A 143 -34.86 89.47 -43.68
C LEU A 143 -36.19 90.07 -43.19
N LYS A 144 -36.78 89.49 -42.14
CA LYS A 144 -38.01 90.01 -41.53
C LYS A 144 -37.79 91.37 -40.86
N LYS A 145 -36.65 91.59 -40.21
CA LYS A 145 -36.31 92.87 -39.58
C LYS A 145 -36.07 93.98 -40.62
N GLN A 146 -35.55 93.61 -41.78
CA GLN A 146 -35.43 94.51 -42.93
C GLN A 146 -36.79 94.78 -43.58
N ASN A 147 -37.72 93.82 -43.53
CA ASN A 147 -39.05 93.89 -44.16
C ASN A 147 -40.19 93.53 -43.18
N PRO A 148 -40.49 94.36 -42.16
CA PRO A 148 -41.33 93.94 -41.03
C PRO A 148 -42.79 93.66 -41.41
N ASN A 149 -43.28 94.30 -42.47
CA ASN A 149 -44.67 94.17 -42.95
C ASN A 149 -44.88 93.03 -43.95
N LYS A 150 -43.80 92.36 -44.37
CA LYS A 150 -43.84 91.23 -45.32
C LYS A 150 -44.30 89.96 -44.60
N ASN A 151 -45.38 89.29 -45.02
CA ASN A 151 -46.00 88.17 -44.30
C ASN A 151 -45.81 86.78 -44.96
N ASP A 152 -45.11 86.72 -46.09
CA ASP A 152 -44.78 85.53 -46.89
C ASP A 152 -43.38 84.98 -46.59
N ILE A 153 -42.82 85.27 -45.40
CA ILE A 153 -41.56 84.68 -44.96
C ILE A 153 -41.86 83.34 -44.29
N ASP A 154 -41.61 82.25 -45.01
CA ASP A 154 -41.74 80.89 -44.50
C ASP A 154 -40.35 80.34 -44.13
N ILE A 155 -40.27 79.61 -43.03
CA ILE A 155 -39.05 78.89 -42.65
C ILE A 155 -39.33 77.40 -42.68
N ASP A 156 -38.58 76.69 -43.51
CA ASP A 156 -38.39 75.25 -43.38
C ASP A 156 -37.22 74.98 -42.43
N CYS A 157 -37.48 74.33 -41.30
CA CYS A 157 -36.46 73.94 -40.32
C CYS A 157 -36.80 72.57 -39.71
N ASP A 158 -35.82 71.66 -39.70
CA ASP A 158 -35.94 70.38 -39.01
C ASP A 158 -35.44 70.46 -37.55
N LEU A 159 -36.37 70.64 -36.62
CA LEU A 159 -36.06 70.65 -35.19
C LEU A 159 -35.65 69.29 -34.62
N ASN A 160 -35.86 68.19 -35.34
CA ASN A 160 -35.47 66.86 -34.85
C ASN A 160 -33.96 66.71 -34.75
N LEU A 161 -33.18 67.54 -35.46
CA LEU A 161 -31.72 67.57 -35.38
C LEU A 161 -31.22 67.88 -33.96
N PHE A 162 -31.89 68.79 -33.24
CA PHE A 162 -31.54 69.11 -31.84
C PHE A 162 -31.84 67.97 -30.87
N GLN A 163 -32.88 67.18 -31.15
CA GLN A 163 -33.22 66.03 -30.32
C GLN A 163 -32.18 64.92 -30.42
N ARG A 164 -31.51 64.81 -31.57
CA ARG A 164 -30.40 63.86 -31.77
C ARG A 164 -29.17 64.24 -30.94
N ILE A 165 -28.88 65.53 -30.80
CA ILE A 165 -27.80 66.01 -29.94
C ILE A 165 -28.12 65.76 -28.45
N LEU A 166 -29.38 65.90 -28.06
CA LEU A 166 -29.86 65.72 -26.68
C LEU A 166 -30.18 64.25 -26.32
N ASN A 167 -29.88 63.29 -27.20
CA ASN A 167 -30.18 61.88 -26.94
C ASN A 167 -29.36 61.33 -25.76
N ASP A 168 -29.94 60.36 -25.04
CA ASP A 168 -29.36 59.67 -23.88
C ASP A 168 -28.15 58.77 -24.25
N ASP A 169 -27.60 58.86 -25.45
CA ASP A 169 -26.53 57.98 -25.92
C ASP A 169 -25.28 58.07 -25.04
N ILE A 170 -24.89 59.26 -24.60
CA ILE A 170 -23.77 59.42 -23.66
C ILE A 170 -24.08 58.73 -22.32
N GLN A 171 -25.31 58.85 -21.82
CA GLN A 171 -25.73 58.17 -20.59
C GLN A 171 -25.76 56.65 -20.76
N ASN A 172 -26.13 56.16 -21.94
CA ASN A 172 -26.10 54.75 -22.28
C ASN A 172 -24.66 54.22 -22.33
N LEU A 173 -23.72 54.97 -22.92
CA LEU A 173 -22.29 54.63 -22.91
C LEU A 173 -21.73 54.55 -21.49
N ILE A 174 -22.09 55.50 -20.61
CA ILE A 174 -21.69 55.49 -19.20
C ILE A 174 -22.26 54.25 -18.48
N LYS A 175 -23.54 53.92 -18.71
CA LYS A 175 -24.16 52.72 -18.12
C LYS A 175 -23.49 51.43 -18.60
N GLN A 176 -23.16 51.34 -19.89
CA GLN A 176 -22.44 50.18 -20.44
C GLN A 176 -21.06 50.04 -19.81
N HIS A 177 -20.30 51.13 -19.70
CA HIS A 177 -19.01 51.14 -19.04
C HIS A 177 -19.09 50.64 -17.60
N ASN A 178 -20.03 51.17 -16.82
CA ASN A 178 -20.21 50.78 -15.42
C ASN A 178 -20.58 49.30 -15.29
N ARG A 179 -21.43 48.77 -16.19
CA ARG A 179 -21.75 47.34 -16.23
C ARG A 179 -20.51 46.49 -16.52
N LYS A 180 -19.71 46.88 -17.51
CA LYS A 180 -18.47 46.18 -17.85
C LYS A 180 -17.45 46.24 -16.71
N GLN A 181 -17.32 47.35 -16.01
CA GLN A 181 -16.46 47.43 -14.82
C GLN A 181 -16.91 46.46 -13.70
N GLN A 182 -18.21 46.32 -13.49
CA GLN A 182 -18.74 45.40 -12.47
C GLN A 182 -18.47 43.93 -12.83
N THR A 183 -18.47 43.57 -14.10
CA THR A 183 -18.20 42.19 -14.53
C THR A 183 -16.73 41.91 -14.82
N TYR A 184 -15.89 42.94 -14.97
CA TYR A 184 -14.50 42.80 -15.41
C TYR A 184 -13.67 41.80 -14.59
N LEU A 185 -13.77 41.85 -13.26
CA LEU A 185 -13.07 40.89 -12.39
C LEU A 185 -13.58 39.46 -12.59
N LYS A 186 -14.89 39.29 -12.73
CA LYS A 186 -15.51 37.99 -12.99
C LYS A 186 -15.10 37.44 -14.36
N ASP A 187 -15.03 38.29 -15.38
CA ASP A 187 -14.61 37.92 -16.72
C ASP A 187 -13.12 37.51 -16.75
N ILE A 188 -12.28 38.19 -15.97
CA ILE A 188 -10.88 37.79 -15.76
C ILE A 188 -10.82 36.39 -15.12
N ASP A 189 -11.55 36.17 -14.03
CA ASP A 189 -11.54 34.89 -13.32
C ASP A 189 -12.04 33.74 -14.21
N GLU A 190 -13.12 33.97 -14.97
CA GLU A 190 -13.65 32.99 -15.91
C GLU A 190 -12.66 32.66 -17.03
N ASN A 191 -11.95 33.66 -17.55
CA ASN A 191 -10.94 33.45 -18.59
C ASN A 191 -9.69 32.75 -18.03
N ILE A 192 -9.24 33.09 -16.82
CA ILE A 192 -8.17 32.37 -16.13
C ILE A 192 -8.55 30.90 -15.98
N GLU A 193 -9.78 30.60 -15.56
CA GLU A 193 -10.24 29.21 -15.43
C GLU A 193 -10.31 28.48 -16.77
N LYS A 194 -10.76 29.15 -17.85
CA LYS A 194 -10.71 28.57 -19.21
C LYS A 194 -9.27 28.24 -19.64
N ILE A 195 -8.33 29.14 -19.38
CA ILE A 195 -6.90 28.94 -19.70
C ILE A 195 -6.33 27.76 -18.89
N LYS A 196 -6.58 27.71 -17.58
CA LYS A 196 -6.18 26.56 -16.73
C LYS A 196 -6.73 25.26 -17.28
N LYS A 197 -8.01 25.20 -17.60
CA LYS A 197 -8.67 24.02 -18.18
C LYS A 197 -8.07 23.62 -19.52
N HIS A 198 -7.72 24.58 -20.38
CA HIS A 198 -7.03 24.30 -21.64
C HIS A 198 -5.67 23.62 -21.41
N PHE A 199 -4.83 24.14 -20.52
CA PHE A 199 -3.54 23.53 -20.21
C PHE A 199 -3.68 22.15 -19.56
N ILE A 200 -4.66 21.97 -18.65
CA ILE A 200 -4.99 20.66 -18.07
C ILE A 200 -5.44 19.68 -19.16
N ALA A 201 -6.30 20.11 -20.09
CA ALA A 201 -6.78 19.28 -21.18
C ALA A 201 -5.66 18.88 -22.15
N LYS A 202 -4.74 19.80 -22.46
CA LYS A 202 -3.56 19.56 -23.30
C LYS A 202 -2.63 18.50 -22.70
N GLU A 203 -2.47 18.50 -21.39
CA GLU A 203 -1.62 17.55 -20.67
C GLU A 203 -2.37 16.30 -20.20
N LYS A 204 -3.69 16.21 -20.40
CA LYS A 204 -4.53 15.12 -19.89
C LYS A 204 -4.08 13.75 -20.39
N ASP A 205 -3.72 13.66 -21.66
CA ASP A 205 -3.23 12.42 -22.27
C ASP A 205 -1.86 12.04 -21.70
N ASN A 206 -1.00 13.01 -21.42
CA ASN A 206 0.28 12.80 -20.74
C ASN A 206 0.07 12.33 -19.29
N VAL A 207 -0.88 12.91 -18.56
CA VAL A 207 -1.22 12.50 -17.18
C VAL A 207 -1.75 11.05 -17.16
N ALA A 208 -2.61 10.68 -18.11
CA ALA A 208 -3.08 9.30 -18.24
C ALA A 208 -1.93 8.33 -18.52
N LEU A 209 -0.99 8.73 -19.39
CA LEU A 209 0.19 7.96 -19.73
C LEU A 209 1.16 7.80 -18.53
N TYR A 210 1.43 8.88 -17.80
CA TYR A 210 2.24 8.84 -16.58
C TYR A 210 1.61 7.99 -15.47
N ASN A 211 0.29 8.10 -15.26
CA ASN A 211 -0.42 7.23 -14.32
C ASN A 211 -0.35 5.75 -14.73
N GLY A 212 -0.43 5.47 -16.03
CA GLY A 212 -0.21 4.14 -16.59
C GLY A 212 1.20 3.61 -16.27
N LEU A 213 2.23 4.43 -16.48
CA LEU A 213 3.62 4.08 -16.16
C LEU A 213 3.85 3.86 -14.66
N ILE A 214 3.28 4.72 -13.80
CA ILE A 214 3.36 4.57 -12.33
C ILE A 214 2.71 3.25 -11.91
N ASN A 215 1.52 2.94 -12.42
CA ASN A 215 0.83 1.68 -12.11
C ASN A 215 1.63 0.46 -12.60
N PHE A 216 2.24 0.55 -13.78
CA PHE A 216 3.12 -0.50 -14.29
C PHE A 216 4.36 -0.69 -13.39
N TYR A 217 5.00 0.40 -12.99
CA TYR A 217 6.17 0.37 -12.11
C TYR A 217 5.82 -0.20 -10.73
N ASN A 218 4.67 0.17 -10.17
CA ASN A 218 4.17 -0.38 -8.91
C ASN A 218 3.92 -1.89 -9.01
N LYS A 219 3.29 -2.37 -10.10
CA LYS A 219 3.12 -3.81 -10.35
C LYS A 219 4.45 -4.56 -10.47
N ILE A 220 5.46 -3.97 -11.11
CA ILE A 220 6.81 -4.56 -11.17
C ILE A 220 7.42 -4.61 -9.77
N LYS A 221 7.33 -3.52 -9.01
CA LYS A 221 7.86 -3.42 -7.64
C LYS A 221 7.23 -4.46 -6.72
N GLU A 222 5.90 -4.65 -6.79
CA GLU A 222 5.18 -5.69 -6.05
C GLU A 222 5.67 -7.09 -6.43
N LYS A 223 5.85 -7.38 -7.72
CA LYS A 223 6.41 -8.66 -8.18
C LYS A 223 7.82 -8.90 -7.64
N ILE A 224 8.69 -7.89 -7.69
CA ILE A 224 10.05 -7.98 -7.17
C ILE A 224 10.02 -8.25 -5.66
N ASN A 225 9.20 -7.53 -4.91
CA ASN A 225 9.05 -7.73 -3.47
C ASN A 225 8.56 -9.14 -3.14
N CYS A 226 7.57 -9.67 -3.87
CA CYS A 226 7.10 -11.04 -3.68
C CYS A 226 8.22 -12.08 -3.94
N VAL A 227 9.06 -11.86 -4.96
CA VAL A 227 10.22 -12.73 -5.23
C VAL A 227 11.28 -12.61 -4.12
N LEU A 228 11.54 -11.41 -3.62
CA LEU A 228 12.47 -11.18 -2.51
C LEU A 228 11.99 -11.87 -1.22
N GLU A 229 10.71 -11.74 -0.88
CA GLU A 229 10.13 -12.41 0.28
C GLU A 229 10.23 -13.93 0.18
N LYS A 230 9.95 -14.50 -1.00
CA LYS A 230 10.11 -15.96 -1.23
C LYS A 230 11.55 -16.40 -1.06
N ARG A 231 12.52 -15.64 -1.61
CA ARG A 231 13.94 -15.94 -1.46
C ARG A 231 14.41 -15.83 -0.01
N ASN A 232 13.97 -14.81 0.72
CA ASN A 232 14.31 -14.64 2.14
C ASN A 232 13.75 -15.78 2.99
N LYS A 233 12.51 -16.23 2.72
CA LYS A 233 11.96 -17.43 3.37
C LYS A 233 12.81 -18.66 3.09
N HIS A 234 13.21 -18.87 1.84
CA HIS A 234 14.10 -19.99 1.50
C HIS A 234 15.45 -19.93 2.22
N ILE A 235 16.04 -18.74 2.38
CA ILE A 235 17.30 -18.57 3.14
C ILE A 235 17.10 -19.00 4.59
N VAL A 236 16.04 -18.51 5.24
CA VAL A 236 15.71 -18.87 6.63
C VAL A 236 15.47 -20.37 6.78
N ASP A 237 14.76 -21.00 5.84
CA ASP A 237 14.52 -22.44 5.85
C ASP A 237 15.82 -23.25 5.68
N ILE A 238 16.75 -22.79 4.84
CA ILE A 238 18.06 -23.43 4.66
C ILE A 238 18.91 -23.27 5.93
N ASP A 239 18.95 -22.07 6.53
CA ASP A 239 19.70 -21.82 7.77
C ASP A 239 19.18 -22.68 8.93
N ALA A 240 17.86 -22.87 9.03
CA ALA A 240 17.27 -23.75 10.02
C ALA A 240 17.73 -25.20 9.85
N LYS A 241 17.73 -25.71 8.60
CA LYS A 241 18.21 -27.07 8.29
C LYS A 241 19.69 -27.25 8.60
N LEU A 242 20.53 -26.25 8.32
CA LEU A 242 21.96 -26.30 8.64
C LEU A 242 22.21 -26.37 10.15
N LYS A 243 21.47 -25.57 10.94
CA LYS A 243 21.55 -25.62 12.41
C LYS A 243 21.13 -26.97 12.99
N GLU A 244 20.07 -27.57 12.45
CA GLU A 244 19.62 -28.90 12.88
C GLU A 244 20.68 -29.98 12.56
N MET A 245 21.32 -29.90 11.40
CA MET A 245 22.44 -30.78 11.05
C MET A 245 23.63 -30.62 12.02
N ASP A 246 23.97 -29.39 12.40
CA ASP A 246 25.05 -29.12 13.35
C ASP A 246 24.74 -29.66 14.76
N GLN A 247 23.49 -29.54 15.21
CA GLN A 247 23.07 -30.10 16.49
C GLN A 247 23.11 -31.63 16.48
N SER A 248 22.70 -32.26 15.37
CA SER A 248 22.82 -33.72 15.19
C SER A 248 24.27 -34.17 15.27
N PHE A 249 25.20 -33.37 14.75
CA PHE A 249 26.63 -33.67 14.80
C PHE A 249 27.23 -33.55 16.21
N GLN A 250 26.85 -32.52 16.96
CA GLN A 250 27.26 -32.42 18.38
C GLN A 250 26.80 -33.65 19.18
N ASN A 251 25.60 -34.16 18.88
CA ASN A 251 25.09 -35.37 19.51
C ASN A 251 25.86 -36.63 19.11
N LEU A 252 26.35 -36.73 17.86
CA LEU A 252 27.19 -37.85 17.40
C LEU A 252 28.47 -37.97 18.24
N ASN A 253 29.23 -36.89 18.36
CA ASN A 253 30.49 -36.89 19.12
C ASN A 253 30.24 -37.13 20.61
N LYS A 254 29.16 -36.54 21.15
CA LYS A 254 28.75 -36.77 22.53
C LYS A 254 28.40 -38.24 22.80
N ASP A 255 27.59 -38.86 21.95
CA ASP A 255 27.24 -40.28 22.08
C ASP A 255 28.48 -41.17 21.90
N MET A 256 29.42 -40.78 21.04
CA MET A 256 30.67 -41.51 20.82
C MET A 256 31.52 -41.57 22.09
N GLU A 257 31.73 -40.42 22.74
CA GLU A 257 32.51 -40.25 23.98
C GLU A 257 31.80 -40.89 25.19
N GLU A 258 30.50 -40.66 25.36
CA GLU A 258 29.76 -41.15 26.52
C GLU A 258 29.65 -42.69 26.56
N TRP A 259 29.58 -43.34 25.40
CA TRP A 259 29.24 -44.78 25.34
C TRP A 259 30.40 -45.69 24.95
N PHE A 260 31.33 -45.25 24.10
CA PHE A 260 32.28 -46.16 23.47
C PHE A 260 33.74 -45.69 23.49
N PHE A 261 34.07 -44.59 22.80
CA PHE A 261 35.44 -44.20 22.47
C PHE A 261 35.67 -42.71 22.74
N ASN A 262 36.75 -42.40 23.47
CA ASN A 262 37.21 -41.02 23.67
C ASN A 262 38.30 -40.62 22.66
N ASP A 263 38.82 -41.61 21.93
CA ASP A 263 39.89 -41.46 20.94
C ASP A 263 39.35 -41.47 19.50
N ILE A 264 38.04 -41.58 19.27
CA ILE A 264 37.40 -41.50 17.95
C ILE A 264 36.38 -40.37 17.94
N CYS A 265 36.40 -39.52 16.92
CA CYS A 265 35.42 -38.47 16.73
C CYS A 265 35.07 -38.27 15.26
N PHE A 266 33.97 -37.57 15.01
CA PHE A 266 33.60 -37.05 13.70
C PHE A 266 34.10 -35.60 13.59
N GLU A 267 34.70 -35.22 12.46
CA GLU A 267 35.06 -33.84 12.10
C GLU A 267 34.23 -33.40 10.88
N LYS A 268 33.68 -32.19 10.94
CA LYS A 268 32.91 -31.58 9.84
C LYS A 268 33.87 -30.98 8.80
N ILE A 269 33.77 -31.39 7.53
CA ILE A 269 34.61 -30.91 6.40
C ILE A 269 33.82 -30.00 5.44
N GLY A 270 32.73 -29.39 5.93
CA GLY A 270 31.83 -28.55 5.14
C GLY A 270 30.39 -28.75 5.59
N ASP A 271 29.43 -28.14 4.90
CA ASP A 271 28.05 -28.08 5.41
C ASP A 271 27.36 -29.45 5.53
N THR A 272 27.76 -30.44 4.72
CA THR A 272 27.11 -31.76 4.66
C THR A 272 28.08 -32.95 4.71
N TYR A 273 29.39 -32.71 4.77
CA TYR A 273 30.41 -33.76 4.70
C TYR A 273 31.15 -33.90 6.02
N TYR A 274 31.46 -35.15 6.37
CA TYR A 274 32.14 -35.50 7.60
C TYR A 274 33.25 -36.51 7.33
N LYS A 275 34.30 -36.43 8.13
CA LYS A 275 35.32 -37.49 8.25
C LYS A 275 35.35 -38.00 9.68
N ILE A 276 35.88 -39.20 9.83
CA ILE A 276 36.15 -39.82 11.12
C ILE A 276 37.63 -39.64 11.42
N GLN A 277 37.94 -39.23 12.64
CA GLN A 277 39.31 -39.04 13.13
C GLN A 277 39.58 -39.88 14.36
N ARG A 278 40.87 -40.19 14.56
CA ARG A 278 41.37 -40.88 15.75
C ARG A 278 42.48 -40.09 16.41
N LEU A 279 42.55 -40.17 17.73
CA LEU A 279 43.62 -39.59 18.53
C LEU A 279 44.84 -40.53 18.50
N ASN A 280 46.01 -40.01 18.12
CA ASN A 280 47.26 -40.76 18.22
C ASN A 280 47.91 -40.63 19.61
N PHE A 281 48.98 -41.39 19.84
CA PHE A 281 49.75 -41.37 21.09
C PHE A 281 50.34 -40.00 21.47
N ASN A 282 50.41 -39.06 20.52
CA ASN A 282 50.87 -37.68 20.74
C ASN A 282 49.70 -36.70 20.96
N ASN A 283 48.50 -37.20 21.25
CA ASN A 283 47.27 -36.43 21.39
C ASN A 283 46.94 -35.55 20.18
N LYS A 284 47.25 -36.02 18.96
CA LYS A 284 46.87 -35.35 17.70
C LYS A 284 45.84 -36.20 16.96
N TRP A 285 44.79 -35.54 16.47
CA TRP A 285 43.78 -36.15 15.61
C TRP A 285 44.33 -36.40 14.21
N PHE A 286 44.03 -37.56 13.65
CA PHE A 286 44.37 -37.94 12.28
C PHE A 286 43.20 -38.67 11.61
N ASP A 287 43.12 -38.56 10.29
CA ASP A 287 42.01 -39.08 9.51
C ASP A 287 42.04 -40.62 9.41
N CYS A 288 40.90 -41.25 9.65
CA CYS A 288 40.75 -42.70 9.70
C CYS A 288 40.33 -43.31 8.35
N ASP A 289 41.05 -43.00 7.27
CA ASP A 289 40.68 -43.50 5.93
C ASP A 289 40.75 -45.04 5.81
N LYS A 290 41.55 -45.72 6.65
CA LYS A 290 41.71 -47.19 6.68
C LYS A 290 41.94 -47.78 8.08
N GLY A 291 41.76 -47.00 9.14
CA GLY A 291 42.30 -47.30 10.48
C GLY A 291 41.32 -47.84 11.53
N LEU A 292 40.07 -48.11 11.16
CA LEU A 292 39.06 -48.65 12.09
C LEU A 292 38.98 -50.18 11.99
N SER A 293 38.90 -50.84 13.14
CA SER A 293 38.57 -52.27 13.21
C SER A 293 37.13 -52.53 12.74
N GLU A 294 36.80 -53.77 12.39
CA GLU A 294 35.42 -54.13 12.00
C GLU A 294 34.40 -53.86 13.11
N GLY A 295 34.78 -54.08 14.37
CA GLY A 295 33.96 -53.73 15.53
C GLY A 295 33.76 -52.21 15.67
N GLU A 296 34.81 -51.41 15.47
CA GLU A 296 34.72 -49.95 15.49
C GLU A 296 33.83 -49.41 14.36
N LYS A 297 33.96 -49.95 13.15
CA LYS A 297 33.08 -49.60 12.02
C LYS A 297 31.61 -49.89 12.34
N THR A 298 31.34 -51.02 12.98
CA THR A 298 29.99 -51.42 13.39
C THR A 298 29.39 -50.43 14.39
N ILE A 299 30.15 -50.07 15.43
CA ILE A 299 29.73 -49.09 16.45
C ILE A 299 29.48 -47.71 15.83
N VAL A 300 30.44 -47.20 15.05
CA VAL A 300 30.35 -45.91 14.36
C VAL A 300 29.10 -45.86 13.48
N SER A 301 28.83 -46.93 12.73
CA SER A 301 27.66 -47.03 11.85
C SER A 301 26.35 -47.00 12.63
N ILE A 302 26.29 -47.67 13.79
CA ILE A 302 25.08 -47.70 14.63
C ILE A 302 24.82 -46.35 15.30
N ILE A 303 25.85 -45.66 15.77
CA ILE A 303 25.71 -44.31 16.35
C ILE A 303 25.30 -43.31 15.29
N TYR A 304 25.93 -43.38 14.11
CA TYR A 304 25.57 -42.57 12.96
C TYR A 304 24.11 -42.78 12.57
N PHE A 305 23.72 -44.03 12.36
CA PHE A 305 22.34 -44.40 12.03
C PHE A 305 21.36 -43.92 13.10
N THR A 306 21.66 -44.14 14.38
CA THR A 306 20.76 -43.78 15.49
C THR A 306 20.55 -42.28 15.56
N ASN A 307 21.62 -41.48 15.52
CA ASN A 307 21.50 -40.02 15.55
C ASN A 307 20.83 -39.47 14.28
N HIS A 308 21.17 -40.01 13.12
CA HIS A 308 20.51 -39.64 11.87
C HIS A 308 19.01 -39.93 11.93
N PHE A 309 18.63 -41.14 12.34
CA PHE A 309 17.24 -41.54 12.51
C PHE A 309 16.51 -40.64 13.50
N LEU A 310 17.10 -40.36 14.68
CA LEU A 310 16.49 -39.51 15.70
C LEU A 310 16.31 -38.05 15.26
N SER A 311 17.23 -37.52 14.44
CA SER A 311 17.07 -36.17 13.88
C SER A 311 15.90 -36.12 12.89
N LYS A 312 15.66 -37.20 12.12
CA LYS A 312 14.65 -37.26 11.05
C LYS A 312 13.30 -37.84 11.47
N ILE A 313 13.20 -38.53 12.60
CA ILE A 313 11.97 -39.21 13.04
C ILE A 313 10.77 -38.27 13.23
N LYS A 314 11.02 -36.98 13.51
CA LYS A 314 9.98 -35.95 13.63
C LYS A 314 9.41 -35.53 12.27
N GLU A 315 10.23 -35.57 11.21
CA GLU A 315 9.86 -35.15 9.85
C GLU A 315 9.09 -36.24 9.08
N ILE A 316 9.37 -37.51 9.38
CA ILE A 316 8.67 -38.65 8.78
C ILE A 316 7.19 -38.58 9.19
N LYS A 317 6.25 -38.62 8.24
CA LYS A 317 4.79 -38.61 8.55
C LYS A 317 4.27 -39.98 8.93
N GLU A 318 4.78 -41.01 8.30
CA GLU A 318 4.38 -42.40 8.49
C GLU A 318 5.04 -43.02 9.73
N CYS A 319 4.66 -44.24 10.09
CA CYS A 319 5.33 -45.00 11.15
C CYS A 319 6.58 -45.68 10.54
N PRO A 320 7.80 -45.33 10.96
CA PRO A 320 9.01 -45.90 10.36
C PRO A 320 9.19 -47.37 10.74
N LEU A 321 9.57 -48.19 9.76
CA LEU A 321 9.98 -49.59 9.95
C LEU A 321 11.52 -49.64 9.91
N VAL A 322 12.14 -50.11 10.98
CA VAL A 322 13.60 -50.21 11.10
C VAL A 322 13.99 -51.66 11.30
N PHE A 323 14.87 -52.17 10.45
CA PHE A 323 15.43 -53.51 10.56
C PHE A 323 16.93 -53.42 10.81
N LEU A 324 17.40 -53.95 11.94
CA LEU A 324 18.81 -54.08 12.27
C LEU A 324 19.21 -55.55 12.15
N ASP A 325 20.01 -55.85 11.12
CA ASP A 325 20.53 -57.19 10.89
C ASP A 325 21.89 -57.35 11.56
N ASP A 326 21.93 -58.21 12.57
CA ASP A 326 23.08 -58.56 13.40
C ASP A 326 23.97 -57.37 13.86
N PRO A 327 23.40 -56.36 14.54
CA PRO A 327 24.10 -55.11 14.86
C PRO A 327 25.25 -55.27 15.87
N ILE A 328 25.53 -56.49 16.34
CA ILE A 328 26.39 -56.77 17.50
C ILE A 328 27.53 -57.74 17.10
N ASN A 329 27.60 -58.10 15.82
CA ASN A 329 28.62 -59.00 15.31
C ASN A 329 30.03 -58.40 15.44
N SER A 330 31.04 -59.26 15.62
CA SER A 330 32.47 -58.87 15.68
C SER A 330 32.85 -57.89 16.80
N LEU A 331 32.02 -57.79 17.84
CA LEU A 331 32.32 -57.01 19.05
C LEU A 331 32.86 -57.90 20.18
N ASP A 332 33.67 -57.33 21.08
CA ASP A 332 34.07 -57.95 22.34
C ASP A 332 32.94 -57.84 23.39
N ASN A 333 32.99 -58.65 24.45
CA ASN A 333 31.91 -58.71 25.44
C ASN A 333 31.59 -57.34 26.07
N SER A 334 32.61 -56.49 26.27
CA SER A 334 32.44 -55.13 26.80
C SER A 334 31.66 -54.21 25.84
N ASN A 335 32.03 -54.17 24.55
CA ASN A 335 31.32 -53.34 23.58
C ASN A 335 29.96 -53.92 23.19
N ARG A 336 29.76 -55.25 23.26
CA ARG A 336 28.44 -55.89 23.09
C ARG A 336 27.45 -55.34 24.11
N ASP A 337 27.82 -55.30 25.37
CA ASP A 337 26.91 -54.82 26.41
C ASP A 337 26.58 -53.33 26.25
N LYS A 338 27.58 -52.52 25.93
CA LYS A 338 27.44 -51.09 25.64
C LYS A 338 26.50 -50.83 24.47
N ILE A 339 26.66 -51.55 23.35
CA ILE A 339 25.84 -51.34 22.17
C ILE A 339 24.39 -51.77 22.38
N ILE A 340 24.15 -52.87 23.11
CA ILE A 340 22.79 -53.29 23.46
C ILE A 340 22.12 -52.23 24.34
N ASN A 341 22.85 -51.67 25.32
CA ASN A 341 22.33 -50.61 26.17
C ASN A 341 22.07 -49.32 25.39
N TYR A 342 22.96 -48.96 24.46
CA TYR A 342 22.78 -47.79 23.60
C TYR A 342 21.52 -47.93 22.73
N ILE A 343 21.38 -49.04 21.99
CA ILE A 343 20.19 -49.34 21.18
C ILE A 343 18.92 -49.33 22.04
N SER A 344 18.95 -49.99 23.20
CA SER A 344 17.79 -50.06 24.10
C SER A 344 17.37 -48.70 24.67
N SER A 345 18.33 -47.85 25.02
CA SER A 345 18.09 -46.59 25.72
C SER A 345 17.81 -45.40 24.80
N LYS A 346 18.41 -45.39 23.60
CA LYS A 346 18.30 -44.29 22.63
C LYS A 346 17.33 -44.61 21.50
N LEU A 347 17.52 -45.77 20.84
CA LEU A 347 16.76 -46.13 19.65
C LEU A 347 15.37 -46.71 20.00
N LEU A 348 15.33 -47.72 20.87
CA LEU A 348 14.08 -48.43 21.21
C LEU A 348 13.21 -47.70 22.24
N LYS A 349 13.74 -46.66 22.91
CA LYS A 349 12.97 -45.82 23.84
C LYS A 349 12.03 -44.85 23.10
N GLN A 350 12.15 -44.72 21.77
CA GLN A 350 11.28 -43.85 20.99
C GLN A 350 9.86 -44.42 20.92
N ASN A 351 8.85 -43.59 21.18
CA ASN A 351 7.43 -43.98 21.11
C ASN A 351 6.89 -44.05 19.67
N ARG A 352 7.77 -44.06 18.67
CA ARG A 352 7.43 -43.98 17.25
C ARG A 352 8.33 -44.91 16.44
N GLY A 353 7.71 -45.77 15.64
CA GLY A 353 8.39 -46.73 14.79
C GLY A 353 8.26 -48.17 15.27
N GLN A 354 8.44 -49.11 14.34
CA GLN A 354 8.50 -50.54 14.62
C GLN A 354 9.90 -51.04 14.29
N PHE A 355 10.53 -51.67 15.28
CA PHE A 355 11.93 -52.10 15.22
C PHE A 355 12.01 -53.63 15.18
N PHE A 356 12.78 -54.14 14.24
CA PHE A 356 13.13 -55.55 14.11
C PHE A 356 14.64 -55.67 14.31
N ILE A 357 15.06 -56.51 15.23
CA ILE A 357 16.47 -56.81 15.48
C ILE A 357 16.65 -58.29 15.23
N ALA A 358 17.43 -58.64 14.21
CA ALA A 358 17.88 -59.99 13.97
C ALA A 358 19.27 -60.15 14.57
N THR A 359 19.50 -61.21 15.34
CA THR A 359 20.83 -61.52 15.87
C THR A 359 20.90 -63.00 16.24
N HIS A 360 22.11 -63.54 16.22
CA HIS A 360 22.42 -64.90 16.65
C HIS A 360 22.97 -64.94 18.09
N ILE A 361 23.06 -63.80 18.77
CA ILE A 361 23.64 -63.69 20.11
C ILE A 361 22.54 -63.82 21.18
N ASP A 362 22.56 -64.92 21.92
CA ASP A 362 21.57 -65.25 22.95
C ASP A 362 21.45 -64.17 24.05
N GLU A 363 22.56 -63.52 24.43
CA GLU A 363 22.58 -62.47 25.47
C GLU A 363 21.69 -61.26 25.10
N VAL A 364 21.58 -60.96 23.82
CA VAL A 364 20.74 -59.88 23.29
C VAL A 364 19.27 -60.25 23.46
N CYS A 365 18.92 -61.48 23.07
CA CYS A 365 17.60 -62.06 23.28
C CYS A 365 17.24 -62.05 24.77
N ASP A 366 18.13 -62.50 25.65
CA ASP A 366 17.92 -62.51 27.10
C ASP A 366 17.63 -61.12 27.66
N LYS A 367 18.39 -60.11 27.23
CA LYS A 367 18.26 -58.72 27.72
C LYS A 367 16.95 -58.06 27.26
N PHE A 368 16.49 -58.36 26.04
CA PHE A 368 15.20 -57.89 25.54
C PHE A 368 14.02 -58.69 26.12
N ASN A 369 14.20 -59.97 26.43
CA ASN A 369 13.18 -60.84 27.04
C ASN A 369 12.86 -60.47 28.50
N LYS A 370 13.77 -59.78 29.21
CA LYS A 370 13.53 -59.27 30.59
C LYS A 370 12.36 -58.27 30.69
N LYS A 371 11.83 -57.78 29.57
CA LYS A 371 10.71 -56.85 29.48
C LYS A 371 9.55 -57.49 28.71
N ASN A 372 8.82 -58.43 29.33
CA ASN A 372 7.48 -58.79 28.86
C ASN A 372 6.52 -57.62 29.10
N SER A 373 6.59 -56.62 28.22
CA SER A 373 5.50 -55.68 27.97
C SER A 373 4.76 -56.13 26.72
N ASP A 374 3.46 -55.84 26.62
CA ASP A 374 2.59 -56.14 25.46
C ASP A 374 3.09 -55.54 24.11
N THR A 375 4.23 -54.85 24.12
CA THR A 375 4.83 -54.10 23.02
C THR A 375 6.02 -54.81 22.34
N GLN A 376 6.42 -56.00 22.78
CA GLN A 376 7.58 -56.72 22.25
C GLN A 376 7.24 -58.19 21.91
N SER A 377 7.91 -58.76 20.90
CA SER A 377 7.77 -60.17 20.52
C SER A 377 9.09 -60.69 19.98
N ILE A 378 9.46 -61.91 20.39
CA ILE A 378 10.69 -62.58 19.96
C ILE A 378 10.33 -63.73 19.04
N PHE A 379 11.06 -63.86 17.94
CA PHE A 379 10.89 -64.92 16.95
C PHE A 379 12.21 -65.67 16.79
N GLU A 380 12.14 -66.99 16.77
CA GLU A 380 13.28 -67.88 16.55
C GLU A 380 13.17 -68.43 15.12
N ILE A 381 14.23 -68.27 14.33
CA ILE A 381 14.30 -68.83 12.97
C ILE A 381 15.13 -70.11 13.04
N LYS A 382 14.52 -71.24 12.67
CA LYS A 382 15.19 -72.55 12.63
C LYS A 382 15.22 -73.11 11.23
N LYS A 383 16.25 -73.91 10.97
CA LYS A 383 16.37 -74.68 9.74
C LYS A 383 16.14 -76.16 10.03
N TYR A 384 15.06 -76.71 9.48
CA TYR A 384 14.76 -78.14 9.53
C TYR A 384 14.98 -78.74 8.14
N ALA A 385 16.01 -79.59 8.02
CA ALA A 385 16.53 -80.06 6.74
C ALA A 385 16.84 -78.91 5.76
N ASN A 386 15.95 -78.64 4.80
CA ASN A 386 16.07 -77.57 3.79
C ASN A 386 14.96 -76.51 3.86
N GLN A 387 14.16 -76.49 4.92
CA GLN A 387 13.10 -75.49 5.14
C GLN A 387 13.42 -74.61 6.34
N SER A 388 13.15 -73.31 6.20
CA SER A 388 13.25 -72.35 7.29
C SER A 388 11.87 -72.19 7.92
N GLU A 389 11.80 -72.37 9.23
CA GLU A 389 10.58 -72.18 10.03
C GLU A 389 10.79 -71.02 11.00
N ILE A 390 9.74 -70.20 11.16
CA ILE A 390 9.73 -69.07 12.09
C ILE A 390 8.77 -69.41 13.22
N GLU A 391 9.29 -69.56 14.42
CA GLU A 391 8.49 -69.82 15.62
C GLU A 391 8.42 -68.55 16.47
N LYS A 392 7.22 -68.10 16.81
CA LYS A 392 7.06 -67.09 17.86
C LYS A 392 7.39 -67.73 19.20
N LEU A 393 8.36 -67.16 19.93
CA LEU A 393 8.65 -67.62 21.28
C LEU A 393 7.57 -67.09 22.22
N ALA A 394 6.66 -67.98 22.65
CA ALA A 394 5.56 -67.68 23.57
C ALA A 394 6.03 -67.47 25.03
N GLY A 395 7.31 -67.73 25.31
CA GLY A 395 7.89 -67.60 26.63
C GLY A 395 9.36 -68.00 26.63
N PHE A 396 9.98 -67.78 27.78
CA PHE A 396 11.38 -68.04 28.09
C PHE A 396 11.86 -69.44 27.65
N LYS A 397 12.77 -69.50 26.66
CA LYS A 397 13.55 -70.71 26.33
C LYS A 397 14.96 -70.56 26.88
N LEU A 398 15.32 -71.50 27.74
CA LEU A 398 16.68 -71.70 28.23
C LEU A 398 17.62 -71.98 27.04
N ASN A 399 18.74 -71.27 26.98
CA ASN A 399 19.74 -71.42 25.92
C ASN A 399 20.30 -72.86 25.86
N ASN A 400 20.98 -73.22 24.77
CA ASN A 400 21.54 -74.57 24.62
C ASN A 400 22.55 -74.90 25.73
N ASP A 401 23.31 -73.91 26.21
CA ASP A 401 24.25 -74.10 27.32
C ASP A 401 23.51 -74.49 28.60
N PHE A 402 22.41 -73.82 28.94
CA PHE A 402 21.61 -74.16 30.10
C PHE A 402 20.99 -75.54 29.96
N LYS A 403 20.43 -75.88 28.79
CA LYS A 403 19.89 -77.23 28.55
C LYS A 403 20.96 -78.30 28.69
N THR A 404 22.15 -78.03 28.16
CA THR A 404 23.30 -78.94 28.23
C THR A 404 23.78 -79.08 29.68
N THR A 405 23.92 -77.98 30.42
CA THR A 405 24.28 -78.00 31.85
C THR A 405 23.22 -78.69 32.70
N HIS A 406 21.93 -78.45 32.45
CA HIS A 406 20.84 -79.13 33.15
C HIS A 406 20.82 -80.64 32.87
N LEU A 407 21.01 -81.04 31.61
CA LEU A 407 21.13 -82.46 31.23
C LEU A 407 22.33 -83.12 31.91
N ARG A 408 23.49 -82.46 31.92
CA ARG A 408 24.69 -82.93 32.62
C ARG A 408 24.47 -83.11 34.12
N LEU A 409 23.80 -82.17 34.78
CA LEU A 409 23.41 -82.31 36.21
C LEU A 409 22.43 -83.47 36.43
N CYS A 410 21.48 -83.69 35.51
CA CYS A 410 20.56 -84.84 35.58
C CYS A 410 21.25 -86.18 35.33
N GLU A 411 22.22 -86.23 34.43
CA GLU A 411 23.03 -87.43 34.16
C GLU A 411 23.93 -87.75 35.35
N TYR A 412 24.52 -86.74 36.00
CA TYR A 412 25.27 -86.92 37.24
C TYR A 412 24.43 -87.60 38.33
N LEU A 413 23.17 -87.17 38.51
CA LEU A 413 22.24 -87.80 39.46
C LEU A 413 21.88 -89.25 39.13
N LYS A 414 21.92 -89.64 37.85
CA LYS A 414 21.56 -90.99 37.39
C LYS A 414 22.72 -91.98 37.44
N PHE A 415 23.92 -91.53 37.07
CA PHE A 415 25.05 -92.42 36.84
C PHE A 415 26.15 -92.30 37.89
N GLY A 416 26.10 -91.30 38.77
CA GLY A 416 27.08 -91.10 39.86
C GLY A 416 28.52 -90.91 39.38
N LYS A 417 28.71 -90.62 38.09
CA LYS A 417 30.00 -90.40 37.43
C LYS A 417 29.89 -89.20 36.50
N TYR A 418 30.90 -88.37 36.54
CA TYR A 418 31.10 -87.26 35.62
C TYR A 418 32.30 -87.62 34.73
N GLU A 419 32.25 -87.35 33.42
CA GLU A 419 33.43 -87.49 32.58
C GLU A 419 34.49 -86.49 33.08
N ASP A 420 35.75 -86.94 33.25
CA ASP A 420 36.86 -86.27 33.97
C ASP A 420 37.28 -84.86 33.45
N ALA A 421 36.51 -84.26 32.54
CA ALA A 421 36.79 -82.96 31.92
C ALA A 421 35.93 -81.78 32.42
N PHE A 422 34.98 -81.99 33.35
CA PHE A 422 34.01 -80.95 33.74
C PHE A 422 33.90 -80.74 35.27
N ASP A 423 33.61 -79.51 35.70
CA ASP A 423 33.47 -79.12 37.11
C ASP A 423 31.98 -78.92 37.48
N ILE A 424 31.47 -79.83 38.31
CA ILE A 424 30.07 -79.81 38.80
C ILE A 424 29.78 -78.53 39.60
N SER A 425 30.76 -77.99 40.33
CA SER A 425 30.60 -76.75 41.10
C SER A 425 30.44 -75.54 40.19
N GLY A 426 31.24 -75.49 39.13
CA GLY A 426 31.10 -74.53 38.03
C GLY A 426 29.73 -74.63 37.35
N ASP A 427 29.25 -75.83 37.06
CA ASP A 427 27.95 -76.04 36.39
C ASP A 427 26.75 -75.65 37.28
N VAL A 428 26.79 -75.96 38.58
CA VAL A 428 25.78 -75.53 39.57
C VAL A 428 25.78 -74.01 39.73
N ARG A 429 26.95 -73.39 39.82
CA ARG A 429 27.06 -71.94 39.93
C ARG A 429 26.55 -71.25 38.67
N PHE A 430 27.00 -71.70 37.50
CA PHE A 430 26.60 -71.17 36.20
C PHE A 430 25.08 -71.19 36.02
N ILE A 431 24.44 -72.32 36.34
CA ILE A 431 23.01 -72.48 36.13
C ILE A 431 22.20 -71.56 37.05
N LEU A 432 22.60 -71.43 38.32
CA LEU A 432 21.94 -70.54 39.28
C LEU A 432 22.19 -69.07 38.98
N GLU A 433 23.40 -68.68 38.58
CA GLU A 433 23.70 -67.30 38.17
C GLU A 433 22.91 -66.90 36.92
N LYS A 434 22.79 -67.80 35.93
CA LYS A 434 21.91 -67.58 34.78
C LYS A 434 20.47 -67.36 35.22
N ILE A 435 19.93 -68.22 36.09
CA ILE A 435 18.57 -68.07 36.64
C ILE A 435 18.39 -66.75 37.39
N CYS A 436 19.34 -66.37 38.24
CA CYS A 436 19.30 -65.10 38.96
C CYS A 436 19.34 -63.90 38.00
N ASN A 437 20.18 -63.94 36.97
CA ASN A 437 20.26 -62.91 35.93
C ASN A 437 18.95 -62.77 35.15
N ILE A 438 18.16 -63.84 35.02
CA ILE A 438 16.86 -63.81 34.37
C ILE A 438 15.83 -63.09 35.22
N PHE A 439 15.78 -63.36 36.53
CA PHE A 439 14.70 -62.87 37.39
C PHE A 439 14.99 -61.56 38.11
N PHE A 440 16.26 -61.17 38.25
CA PHE A 440 16.67 -59.99 39.02
C PHE A 440 17.52 -59.03 38.20
N LYS A 441 17.37 -57.72 38.47
CA LYS A 441 18.09 -56.64 37.76
C LYS A 441 19.48 -56.35 38.31
N ASN A 442 19.71 -56.66 39.59
CA ASN A 442 21.01 -56.50 40.25
C ASN A 442 21.44 -57.88 40.75
N THR A 443 22.54 -58.39 40.21
CA THR A 443 23.12 -59.71 40.52
C THR A 443 24.49 -59.62 41.19
N GLU A 444 24.91 -58.43 41.64
CA GLU A 444 26.21 -58.20 42.30
C GLU A 444 26.39 -59.05 43.57
N ASN A 445 25.31 -59.39 44.26
CA ASN A 445 25.32 -60.28 45.42
C ASN A 445 24.53 -61.56 45.14
N PHE A 446 25.26 -62.65 44.86
CA PHE A 446 24.68 -63.96 44.56
C PHE A 446 23.83 -64.52 45.70
N THR A 447 24.27 -64.38 46.96
CA THR A 447 23.55 -64.88 48.14
C THR A 447 22.17 -64.24 48.26
N ASP A 448 22.11 -62.93 48.05
CA ASP A 448 20.88 -62.15 48.05
C ASP A 448 19.93 -62.59 46.92
N CYS A 449 20.50 -62.85 45.73
CA CYS A 449 19.73 -63.31 44.57
C CYS A 449 19.18 -64.72 44.77
N TYR A 450 19.99 -65.62 45.34
CA TYR A 450 19.61 -66.99 45.65
C TYR A 450 18.45 -67.03 46.66
N ASP A 451 18.52 -66.25 47.75
CA ASP A 451 17.45 -66.22 48.75
C ASP A 451 16.16 -65.61 48.18
N LYS A 452 16.27 -64.54 47.37
CA LYS A 452 15.12 -63.97 46.64
C LYS A 452 14.54 -64.96 45.64
N LEU A 453 15.38 -65.78 45.00
CA LEU A 453 14.95 -66.80 44.04
C LEU A 453 14.10 -67.87 44.74
N LEU A 454 14.61 -68.43 45.85
CA LEU A 454 13.88 -69.45 46.61
C LEU A 454 12.54 -68.91 47.14
N SER A 455 12.54 -67.67 47.65
CA SER A 455 11.32 -67.00 48.11
C SER A 455 10.30 -66.78 47.00
N LYS A 456 10.74 -66.40 45.79
CA LYS A 456 9.85 -66.12 44.66
C LYS A 456 9.10 -67.36 44.14
N PHE A 457 9.68 -68.54 44.29
CA PHE A 457 9.14 -69.80 43.77
C PHE A 457 8.65 -70.75 44.87
N ASP A 458 8.44 -70.25 46.09
CA ASP A 458 7.99 -71.02 47.25
C ASP A 458 8.82 -72.31 47.44
N ILE A 459 10.15 -72.17 47.40
CA ILE A 459 11.11 -73.26 47.59
C ILE A 459 11.65 -73.19 49.02
N ILE A 460 11.47 -74.27 49.77
CA ILE A 460 12.01 -74.39 51.13
C ILE A 460 13.53 -74.47 51.03
N LYS A 461 14.23 -73.51 51.66
CA LYS A 461 15.69 -73.45 51.69
C LYS A 461 16.26 -74.64 52.47
N LYS A 462 16.89 -75.59 51.77
CA LYS A 462 17.60 -76.74 52.37
C LYS A 462 19.09 -76.45 52.61
N TYR A 463 19.70 -75.61 51.78
CA TYR A 463 21.13 -75.28 51.79
C TYR A 463 21.35 -73.76 51.62
N THR A 464 22.41 -73.22 52.22
CA THR A 464 22.82 -71.82 52.01
C THR A 464 23.47 -71.61 50.64
N ALA A 465 23.58 -70.36 50.19
CA ALA A 465 24.23 -70.04 48.92
C ALA A 465 25.70 -70.51 48.88
N ASN A 466 26.42 -70.37 50.00
CA ASN A 466 27.79 -70.86 50.12
C ASN A 466 27.85 -72.40 50.07
N ASP A 467 26.92 -73.10 50.72
CA ASP A 467 26.88 -74.58 50.68
C ASP A 467 26.71 -75.12 49.26
N ILE A 468 25.98 -74.40 48.43
CA ILE A 468 25.72 -74.72 47.02
C ILE A 468 26.88 -74.31 46.11
N GLN A 469 27.56 -73.19 46.41
CA GLN A 469 28.71 -72.72 45.64
C GLN A 469 29.95 -73.59 45.86
N ASP A 470 30.24 -73.95 47.11
CA ASP A 470 31.44 -74.72 47.43
C ASP A 470 31.25 -76.22 47.13
N LEU A 471 29.99 -76.67 46.99
CA LEU A 471 29.49 -78.06 46.87
C LEU A 471 30.01 -79.06 47.91
N ASN A 472 31.07 -78.73 48.64
CA ASN A 472 31.87 -79.63 49.43
C ASN A 472 32.52 -78.84 50.57
N HIS A 473 31.99 -78.98 51.80
CA HIS A 473 32.64 -78.42 52.99
C HIS A 473 33.90 -79.24 53.31
N GLY A 474 35.01 -78.95 52.64
CA GLY A 474 36.35 -79.39 53.04
C GLY A 474 36.60 -80.90 53.12
N LYS A 475 35.99 -81.73 52.26
CA LYS A 475 36.26 -83.19 52.20
C LYS A 475 36.72 -83.65 50.81
N ASN A 476 37.91 -84.25 50.73
CA ASN A 476 38.58 -84.69 49.49
C ASN A 476 37.97 -85.95 48.82
N THR A 477 36.66 -86.04 48.68
CA THR A 477 36.02 -87.14 47.93
C THR A 477 34.97 -86.61 46.98
N ILE A 478 35.31 -86.62 45.68
CA ILE A 478 34.38 -86.45 44.57
C ILE A 478 33.45 -87.67 44.59
N ASN A 479 32.13 -87.46 44.75
CA ASN A 479 31.06 -88.46 44.99
C ASN A 479 30.72 -88.81 46.46
N SER A 480 30.59 -87.80 47.33
CA SER A 480 29.88 -88.00 48.60
C SER A 480 28.35 -87.90 48.41
N ASP A 481 27.57 -88.63 49.22
CA ASP A 481 26.09 -88.54 49.23
C ASP A 481 25.60 -87.09 49.41
N GLU A 482 26.38 -86.26 50.10
CA GLU A 482 26.09 -84.83 50.31
C GLU A 482 26.11 -84.01 49.02
N ILE A 483 27.05 -84.27 48.10
CA ILE A 483 27.14 -83.59 46.79
C ILE A 483 25.92 -83.95 45.94
N ILE A 484 25.52 -85.23 45.95
CA ILE A 484 24.37 -85.73 45.20
C ILE A 484 23.08 -85.06 45.69
N GLU A 485 22.88 -84.91 47.01
CA GLU A 485 21.70 -84.23 47.56
C GLU A 485 21.68 -82.72 47.25
N LYS A 486 22.84 -82.06 47.24
CA LYS A 486 22.95 -80.64 46.83
C LYS A 486 22.63 -80.45 45.35
N VAL A 487 23.17 -81.30 44.46
CA VAL A 487 22.84 -81.27 43.02
C VAL A 487 21.36 -81.58 42.80
N ARG A 488 20.79 -82.54 43.54
CA ARG A 488 19.36 -82.84 43.50
C ARG A 488 18.51 -81.63 43.87
N PHE A 489 18.90 -80.90 44.91
CA PHE A 489 18.21 -79.67 45.30
C PHE A 489 18.28 -78.59 44.21
N VAL A 490 19.41 -78.44 43.52
CA VAL A 490 19.54 -77.50 42.39
C VAL A 490 18.64 -77.91 41.22
N VAL A 491 18.55 -79.21 40.91
CA VAL A 491 17.62 -79.72 39.89
C VAL A 491 16.15 -79.51 40.31
N GLU A 492 15.80 -79.71 41.59
CA GLU A 492 14.46 -79.40 42.14
C GLU A 492 14.10 -77.91 41.95
N ILE A 493 15.05 -77.00 42.14
CA ILE A 493 14.86 -75.56 41.89
C ILE A 493 14.54 -75.33 40.41
N ILE A 494 15.30 -75.94 39.51
CA ILE A 494 15.13 -75.76 38.05
C ILE A 494 13.78 -76.31 37.60
N ASP A 495 13.39 -77.50 38.06
CA ASP A 495 12.12 -78.14 37.71
C ASP A 495 10.92 -77.34 38.24
N LYS A 496 10.99 -76.81 39.47
CA LYS A 496 9.94 -75.92 40.00
C LYS A 496 9.78 -74.65 39.17
N ILE A 497 10.88 -74.02 38.78
CA ILE A 497 10.85 -72.81 37.94
C ILE A 497 10.25 -73.13 36.56
N ARG A 498 10.66 -74.25 35.95
CA ARG A 498 10.15 -74.69 34.64
C ARG A 498 8.65 -74.98 34.68
N ASN A 499 8.16 -75.63 35.73
CA ASN A 499 6.73 -75.91 35.92
C ASN A 499 5.93 -74.62 36.19
N TYR A 500 6.49 -73.66 36.92
CA TYR A 500 5.88 -72.34 37.12
C TYR A 500 5.73 -71.56 35.80
N SER A 501 6.72 -71.67 34.90
CA SER A 501 6.67 -71.03 33.57
C SER A 501 5.70 -71.69 32.59
N CYS A 502 5.39 -72.98 32.73
CA CYS A 502 4.37 -73.67 31.91
C CYS A 502 2.93 -73.49 32.43
N GLY A 503 2.76 -73.15 33.72
CA GLY A 503 1.44 -73.00 34.36
C GLY A 503 0.74 -71.64 34.16
N LYS A 504 1.38 -70.70 33.44
CA LYS A 504 0.75 -69.49 32.92
C LYS A 504 0.69 -69.59 31.39
N LEU A 505 -0.17 -70.49 30.91
CA LEU A 505 -0.65 -70.57 29.53
C LEU A 505 -2.07 -70.03 29.46
#